data_AF-C3MH38-F1
#
_entry.id   AF-C3MH38-F1
#
_cell.length_a   1.000
_cell.length_b   1.000
_cell.length_c   1.000
_cell.angle_alpha   90.00
_cell.angle_beta   90.00
_cell.angle_gamma   90.00
#
_symmetry.space_group_name_H-M   'P 1'
#
loop_
_entity.id
_entity.type
_entity.pdbx_description
1 polymer ?
#
loop_
_entity_poly.entity_id
_entity_poly.type
_entity_poly.pdbx_seq_one_letter_code
_entity_poly.pdbx_strand_id
1 'polypeptide(L)'
;MRSMLQNISTEVAIVGLGPVGITLANILGNSGIDVVGIDARDDVYSMPRAVGMDHEVMRVFQNIGIAENLASVVSEYRDSIYRAADGAVLRRFTSPPPPYRLGWPAYLTFVQPELERKLRARATSSDTIRLLTGSEVIALENPESPRLTLRNCKTGAITELSARFVVGCDGGASFIRRSLGIKFEDLIFDQPWLVVDVLLGDGDFDLPETNVQFCNPARPHTFVICPGRLRRWEFMMLPGETADELDQPERIWQLLSPWLEQGQAEIWRSATYRFHALVAESWRVGQVFLAGDACHMTPPFLAQGMVQGIKDAANLGWKLAYVLKGGSDRVLATYQQERRPLVHKVISITKDLGHVICELDAEKVKCRDDELKVLAAAGRGTVVRQELFPPISAGVIALDAAGAPAPGAGEASPQPWVLVAGNRVRLDDVTGWNFALLTCDLAISQDNRDRAKSLNVVLCEFGEHRLQEDEGVLQEWLASLGGRAVLARPDHVVFGVAADDNGVGALLDQLEAWIKT
;
A
#
# COMPACT_ATOMS: atom_id res chain seq x y z
N MET A 1 20.85 -41.58 -3.78
CA MET A 1 21.73 -40.44 -4.14
C MET A 1 21.58 -39.38 -3.06
N ARG A 2 22.64 -39.09 -2.29
CA ARG A 2 22.61 -37.99 -1.32
C ARG A 2 22.57 -36.68 -2.11
N SER A 3 21.40 -36.04 -2.14
CA SER A 3 21.24 -34.66 -2.60
C SER A 3 22.27 -33.81 -1.84
N MET A 4 23.25 -33.22 -2.54
CA MET A 4 24.11 -32.21 -1.93
C MET A 4 23.19 -31.08 -1.46
N LEU A 5 23.13 -30.86 -0.15
CA LEU A 5 22.47 -29.72 0.45
C LEU A 5 23.16 -28.46 -0.11
N GLN A 6 22.42 -27.65 -0.86
CA GLN A 6 22.88 -26.32 -1.23
C GLN A 6 22.66 -25.40 -0.03
N ASN A 7 23.71 -24.69 0.38
CA ASN A 7 23.65 -23.69 1.44
C ASN A 7 23.66 -22.31 0.78
N ILE A 8 22.60 -21.54 1.02
CA ILE A 8 22.48 -20.15 0.58
C ILE A 8 22.67 -19.25 1.80
N SER A 9 23.39 -18.15 1.64
CA SER A 9 23.46 -17.08 2.64
C SER A 9 23.05 -15.76 1.99
N THR A 10 22.36 -14.91 2.74
CA THR A 10 21.96 -13.59 2.26
C THR A 10 21.77 -12.60 3.42
N GLU A 11 21.66 -11.31 3.13
CA GLU A 11 21.31 -10.33 4.15
C GLU A 11 19.82 -10.38 4.48
N VAL A 12 18.95 -10.40 3.47
CA VAL A 12 17.49 -10.45 3.67
C VAL A 12 16.86 -11.55 2.82
N ALA A 13 16.13 -12.46 3.47
CA ALA A 13 15.27 -13.40 2.80
C ALA A 13 13.80 -12.94 2.84
N ILE A 14 13.14 -12.86 1.69
CA ILE A 14 11.73 -12.48 1.57
C ILE A 14 10.91 -13.69 1.15
N VAL A 15 9.96 -14.10 1.99
CA VAL A 15 9.12 -15.28 1.75
C VAL A 15 7.77 -14.84 1.21
N GLY A 16 7.47 -15.17 -0.04
CA GLY A 16 6.32 -14.71 -0.80
C GLY A 16 6.70 -13.56 -1.75
N LEU A 17 6.47 -13.77 -3.06
CA LEU A 17 6.75 -12.82 -4.15
C LEU A 17 5.47 -12.30 -4.80
N GLY A 18 4.42 -12.12 -3.99
CA GLY A 18 3.29 -11.27 -4.33
C GLY A 18 3.69 -9.77 -4.32
N PRO A 19 2.74 -8.84 -4.53
CA PRO A 19 3.02 -7.41 -4.71
C PRO A 19 3.87 -6.80 -3.59
N VAL A 20 3.61 -7.19 -2.34
CA VAL A 20 4.33 -6.68 -1.16
C VAL A 20 5.78 -7.14 -1.15
N GLY A 21 6.02 -8.46 -1.23
CA GLY A 21 7.36 -9.03 -1.15
C GLY A 21 8.25 -8.62 -2.32
N ILE A 22 7.71 -8.58 -3.55
CA ILE A 22 8.49 -8.13 -4.71
C ILE A 22 8.78 -6.63 -4.66
N THR A 23 7.89 -5.82 -4.07
CA THR A 23 8.15 -4.39 -3.85
C THR A 23 9.27 -4.21 -2.82
N LEU A 24 9.20 -4.92 -1.69
CA LEU A 24 10.26 -4.89 -0.68
C LEU A 24 11.61 -5.33 -1.25
N ALA A 25 11.64 -6.38 -2.07
CA ALA A 25 12.86 -6.84 -2.73
C ALA A 25 13.48 -5.74 -3.60
N ASN A 26 12.67 -5.02 -4.39
CA ASN A 26 13.16 -3.92 -5.22
C ASN A 26 13.66 -2.72 -4.38
N ILE A 27 12.99 -2.38 -3.28
CA ILE A 27 13.44 -1.31 -2.37
C ILE A 27 14.81 -1.62 -1.77
N LEU A 28 14.98 -2.85 -1.27
CA LEU A 28 16.23 -3.32 -0.68
C LEU A 28 17.33 -3.48 -1.73
N GLY A 29 17.01 -4.04 -2.89
CA GLY A 29 17.95 -4.19 -4.00
C GLY A 29 18.46 -2.85 -4.53
N ASN A 30 17.58 -1.85 -4.69
CA ASN A 30 17.99 -0.47 -5.01
C ASN A 30 18.87 0.16 -3.92
N SER A 31 18.73 -0.31 -2.68
CA SER A 31 19.58 0.11 -1.57
C SER A 31 20.93 -0.62 -1.52
N GLY A 32 21.19 -1.54 -2.46
CA GLY A 32 22.42 -2.33 -2.54
C GLY A 32 22.49 -3.51 -1.57
N ILE A 33 21.35 -3.91 -0.99
CA ILE A 33 21.27 -5.03 -0.04
C ILE A 33 21.14 -6.35 -0.79
N ASP A 34 21.88 -7.38 -0.38
CA ASP A 34 21.74 -8.73 -0.94
C ASP A 34 20.43 -9.38 -0.48
N VAL A 35 19.57 -9.72 -1.44
CA VAL A 35 18.21 -10.20 -1.20
C VAL A 35 17.98 -11.53 -1.90
N VAL A 36 17.44 -12.50 -1.15
CA VAL A 36 16.85 -13.71 -1.73
C VAL A 36 15.33 -13.68 -1.56
N GLY A 37 14.62 -13.56 -2.68
CA GLY A 37 13.17 -13.68 -2.74
C GLY A 37 12.74 -15.12 -3.00
N ILE A 38 11.75 -15.64 -2.27
CA ILE A 38 11.33 -17.05 -2.33
C ILE A 38 9.83 -17.12 -2.60
N ASP A 39 9.40 -17.94 -3.55
CA ASP A 39 7.97 -18.22 -3.76
C ASP A 39 7.75 -19.66 -4.22
N ALA A 40 6.69 -20.29 -3.71
CA ALA A 40 6.31 -21.65 -4.09
C ALA A 40 5.80 -21.72 -5.55
N ARG A 41 5.32 -20.61 -6.11
CA ARG A 41 4.89 -20.51 -7.51
C ARG A 41 6.08 -20.22 -8.41
N ASP A 42 6.05 -20.79 -9.61
CA ASP A 42 7.05 -20.50 -10.64
C ASP A 42 6.90 -19.08 -11.21
N ASP A 43 5.66 -18.59 -11.34
CA ASP A 43 5.35 -17.32 -11.99
C ASP A 43 4.30 -16.51 -11.22
N VAL A 44 4.06 -15.27 -11.67
CA VAL A 44 3.01 -14.37 -11.20
C VAL A 44 1.65 -15.05 -11.32
N TYR A 45 0.76 -14.76 -10.37
CA TYR A 45 -0.61 -15.23 -10.47
C TYR A 45 -1.33 -14.58 -11.66
N SER A 46 -1.83 -15.39 -12.59
CA SER A 46 -2.33 -14.93 -13.88
C SER A 46 -3.66 -14.18 -13.81
N MET A 47 -4.37 -14.25 -12.69
CA MET A 47 -5.70 -13.66 -12.56
C MET A 47 -5.70 -12.43 -11.64
N PRO A 48 -6.50 -11.39 -11.95
CA PRO A 48 -6.59 -10.18 -11.12
C PRO A 48 -7.04 -10.50 -9.69
N ARG A 49 -6.65 -9.70 -8.69
CA ARG A 49 -7.20 -9.78 -7.31
C ARG A 49 -7.49 -8.39 -6.79
N ALA A 50 -6.50 -7.60 -6.39
CA ALA A 50 -6.62 -6.17 -6.16
C ALA A 50 -6.78 -5.39 -7.48
N VAL A 51 -7.54 -4.30 -7.43
CA VAL A 51 -7.84 -3.45 -8.60
C VAL A 51 -7.63 -1.97 -8.37
N GLY A 52 -7.35 -1.53 -7.13
CA GLY A 52 -7.19 -0.12 -6.76
C GLY A 52 -5.95 0.13 -5.91
N MET A 53 -5.29 1.26 -6.14
CA MET A 53 -4.14 1.72 -5.35
C MET A 53 -4.13 3.24 -5.23
N ASP A 54 -3.42 3.78 -4.24
CA ASP A 54 -3.30 5.23 -4.03
C ASP A 54 -1.98 5.81 -4.57
N HIS A 55 -1.90 7.14 -4.56
CA HIS A 55 -0.71 7.87 -4.98
C HIS A 55 0.56 7.57 -4.18
N GLU A 56 0.46 7.11 -2.93
CA GLU A 56 1.63 6.76 -2.11
C GLU A 56 2.25 5.46 -2.63
N VAL A 57 1.43 4.50 -3.07
CA VAL A 57 1.92 3.31 -3.79
C VAL A 57 2.60 3.70 -5.10
N MET A 58 2.00 4.60 -5.88
CA MET A 58 2.65 5.08 -7.12
C MET A 58 3.97 5.78 -6.85
N ARG A 59 4.09 6.50 -5.74
CA ARG A 59 5.32 7.12 -5.28
C ARG A 59 6.39 6.07 -4.94
N VAL A 60 6.03 5.00 -4.22
CA VAL A 60 6.94 3.86 -4.00
C VAL A 60 7.39 3.24 -5.33
N PHE A 61 6.47 3.07 -6.28
CA PHE A 61 6.76 2.56 -7.62
C PHE A 61 7.65 3.48 -8.46
N GLN A 62 7.55 4.79 -8.26
CA GLN A 62 8.46 5.78 -8.82
C GLN A 62 9.87 5.57 -8.26
N ASN A 63 10.03 5.49 -6.93
CA ASN A 63 11.37 5.35 -6.33
C ASN A 63 12.04 4.00 -6.59
N ILE A 64 11.30 2.96 -6.96
CA ILE A 64 11.89 1.70 -7.44
C ILE A 64 12.15 1.70 -8.96
N GLY A 65 11.75 2.76 -9.66
CA GLY A 65 12.05 3.00 -11.08
C GLY A 65 11.09 2.33 -12.06
N ILE A 66 9.84 2.08 -11.67
CA ILE A 66 8.87 1.41 -12.55
C ILE A 66 7.67 2.27 -12.95
N ALA A 67 7.42 3.40 -12.29
CA ALA A 67 6.19 4.17 -12.47
C ALA A 67 5.89 4.54 -13.93
N GLU A 68 6.89 4.99 -14.70
CA GLU A 68 6.72 5.34 -16.11
C GLU A 68 6.31 4.12 -16.99
N ASN A 69 6.71 2.91 -16.59
CA ASN A 69 6.33 1.68 -17.27
C ASN A 69 4.91 1.22 -16.89
N LEU A 70 4.23 1.88 -15.95
CA LEU A 70 2.89 1.50 -15.50
C LEU A 70 1.75 2.16 -16.29
N ALA A 71 2.04 3.15 -17.13
CA ALA A 71 1.00 3.91 -17.86
C ALA A 71 0.03 3.01 -18.64
N SER A 72 0.48 1.88 -19.19
CA SER A 72 -0.36 0.94 -19.95
C SER A 72 -1.22 0.02 -19.08
N VAL A 73 -0.96 -0.05 -17.77
CA VAL A 73 -1.60 -1.02 -16.86
C VAL A 73 -2.40 -0.35 -15.75
N VAL A 74 -2.42 0.99 -15.73
CA VAL A 74 -3.14 1.80 -14.75
C VAL A 74 -4.13 2.72 -15.45
N SER A 75 -5.13 3.19 -14.70
CA SER A 75 -6.04 4.24 -15.13
C SER A 75 -6.46 5.05 -13.92
N GLU A 76 -6.72 6.34 -14.10
CA GLU A 76 -7.23 7.18 -13.00
C GLU A 76 -8.55 6.60 -12.47
N TYR A 77 -8.66 6.55 -11.14
CA TYR A 77 -9.85 6.01 -10.52
C TYR A 77 -10.95 7.06 -10.51
N ARG A 78 -12.06 6.76 -11.17
CA ARG A 78 -13.25 7.64 -11.17
C ARG A 78 -13.89 7.68 -9.77
N ASP A 79 -14.68 8.71 -9.50
CA ASP A 79 -15.49 8.79 -8.27
C ASP A 79 -16.18 7.46 -7.93
N SER A 80 -16.41 7.22 -6.65
CA SER A 80 -17.24 6.11 -6.21
C SER A 80 -18.50 6.63 -5.55
N ILE A 81 -19.65 6.09 -5.90
CA ILE A 81 -20.92 6.45 -5.26
C ILE A 81 -21.54 5.26 -4.55
N TYR A 82 -22.25 5.53 -3.46
CA TYR A 82 -23.15 4.58 -2.82
C TYR A 82 -24.54 4.86 -3.36
N ARG A 83 -25.16 3.84 -3.94
CA ARG A 83 -26.45 3.97 -4.62
C ARG A 83 -27.49 3.10 -3.93
N ALA A 84 -28.59 3.70 -3.51
CA ALA A 84 -29.74 3.00 -2.96
C ALA A 84 -30.46 2.15 -4.01
N ALA A 85 -31.34 1.26 -3.56
CA ALA A 85 -32.16 0.42 -4.46
C ALA A 85 -33.13 1.24 -5.33
N ASP A 86 -33.57 2.41 -4.85
CA ASP A 86 -34.40 3.37 -5.59
C ASP A 86 -33.61 4.22 -6.61
N GLY A 87 -32.29 4.00 -6.70
CA GLY A 87 -31.38 4.71 -7.59
C GLY A 87 -30.78 5.99 -7.00
N ALA A 88 -31.20 6.45 -5.82
CA ALA A 88 -30.68 7.65 -5.17
C ALA A 88 -29.20 7.51 -4.81
N VAL A 89 -28.43 8.59 -4.97
CA VAL A 89 -27.03 8.65 -4.51
C VAL A 89 -27.01 9.01 -3.03
N LEU A 90 -26.56 8.07 -2.21
CA LEU A 90 -26.48 8.20 -0.74
C LEU A 90 -25.17 8.89 -0.31
N ARG A 91 -24.08 8.58 -1.01
CA ARG A 91 -22.74 9.08 -0.69
C ARG A 91 -21.88 9.12 -1.94
N ARG A 92 -20.93 10.05 -2.00
CA ARG A 92 -19.92 10.16 -3.04
C ARG A 92 -18.53 10.22 -2.41
N PHE A 93 -17.61 9.42 -2.92
CA PHE A 93 -16.20 9.47 -2.62
C PHE A 93 -15.47 10.00 -3.85
N THR A 94 -14.74 11.09 -3.66
CA THR A 94 -13.97 11.73 -4.72
C THR A 94 -12.49 11.80 -4.34
N SER A 95 -11.68 12.31 -5.25
CA SER A 95 -10.25 12.54 -5.06
C SER A 95 -9.91 14.01 -5.32
N PRO A 96 -8.87 14.56 -4.67
CA PRO A 96 -8.43 15.92 -4.92
C PRO A 96 -8.07 16.13 -6.40
N PRO A 97 -8.46 17.26 -7.02
CA PRO A 97 -8.05 17.59 -8.38
C PRO A 97 -6.55 17.95 -8.43
N PRO A 98 -5.94 18.02 -9.63
CA PRO A 98 -4.61 18.61 -9.77
C PRO A 98 -4.61 20.10 -9.37
N PRO A 99 -3.45 20.66 -8.95
CA PRO A 99 -2.15 20.01 -8.84
C PRO A 99 -2.10 18.96 -7.72
N TYR A 100 -1.55 17.78 -8.02
CA TYR A 100 -1.56 16.67 -7.07
C TYR A 100 -0.46 16.84 -6.03
N ARG A 101 -0.83 16.87 -4.74
CA ARG A 101 0.11 17.02 -3.60
C ARG A 101 1.32 16.08 -3.65
N LEU A 102 1.13 14.86 -4.16
CA LEU A 102 2.18 13.83 -4.24
C LEU A 102 2.68 13.56 -5.67
N GLY A 103 2.38 14.42 -6.64
CA GLY A 103 2.85 14.30 -8.03
C GLY A 103 2.20 13.17 -8.86
N TRP A 104 1.18 12.50 -8.31
CA TRP A 104 0.42 11.41 -8.92
C TRP A 104 -1.09 11.55 -8.66
N PRO A 105 -1.96 11.07 -9.57
CA PRO A 105 -3.40 10.98 -9.32
C PRO A 105 -3.67 10.28 -7.99
N ALA A 106 -4.55 10.85 -7.16
CA ALA A 106 -4.67 10.44 -5.77
C ALA A 106 -5.12 8.99 -5.58
N TYR A 107 -5.81 8.43 -6.58
CA TYR A 107 -6.24 7.05 -6.61
C TYR A 107 -6.30 6.52 -8.05
N LEU A 108 -5.88 5.27 -8.26
CA LEU A 108 -5.81 4.62 -9.57
C LEU A 108 -6.42 3.22 -9.53
N THR A 109 -6.91 2.75 -10.67
CA THR A 109 -7.10 1.31 -10.92
C THR A 109 -5.94 0.71 -11.69
N PHE A 110 -5.77 -0.61 -11.59
CA PHE A 110 -4.69 -1.31 -12.30
C PHE A 110 -5.04 -2.77 -12.63
N VAL A 111 -4.27 -3.35 -13.57
CA VAL A 111 -4.32 -4.78 -13.92
C VAL A 111 -3.25 -5.54 -13.14
N GLN A 112 -3.63 -6.22 -12.05
CA GLN A 112 -2.66 -6.80 -11.10
C GLN A 112 -1.62 -7.77 -11.72
N PRO A 113 -1.98 -8.74 -12.58
CA PRO A 113 -0.98 -9.66 -13.14
C PRO A 113 0.05 -8.93 -13.99
N GLU A 114 -0.31 -7.83 -14.63
CA GLU A 114 0.62 -7.01 -15.41
C GLU A 114 1.51 -6.14 -14.51
N LEU A 115 0.95 -5.58 -13.44
CA LEU A 115 1.71 -4.87 -12.42
C LEU A 115 2.75 -5.81 -11.76
N GLU A 116 2.34 -6.98 -11.29
CA GLU A 116 3.22 -7.97 -10.67
C GLU A 116 4.33 -8.43 -11.63
N ARG A 117 4.02 -8.62 -12.94
CA ARG A 117 5.03 -8.94 -13.95
C ARG A 117 6.07 -7.83 -14.12
N LYS A 118 5.65 -6.56 -14.14
CA LYS A 118 6.57 -5.41 -14.23
C LYS A 118 7.44 -5.28 -12.98
N LEU A 119 6.87 -5.46 -11.79
CA LEU A 119 7.62 -5.49 -10.53
C LEU A 119 8.67 -6.62 -10.50
N ARG A 120 8.29 -7.82 -10.96
CA ARG A 120 9.18 -8.97 -11.02
C ARG A 120 10.29 -8.78 -12.05
N ALA A 121 9.97 -8.24 -13.23
CA ALA A 121 10.96 -7.90 -14.25
C ALA A 121 12.00 -6.90 -13.73
N ARG A 122 11.57 -5.88 -12.96
CA ARG A 122 12.50 -4.96 -12.30
C ARG A 122 13.41 -5.68 -11.30
N ALA A 123 12.86 -6.57 -10.48
CA ALA A 123 13.66 -7.33 -9.51
C ALA A 123 14.69 -8.24 -10.20
N THR A 124 14.29 -8.94 -11.26
CA THR A 124 15.18 -9.82 -12.04
C THR A 124 16.30 -9.04 -12.76
N SER A 125 16.11 -7.76 -13.04
CA SER A 125 17.16 -6.90 -13.61
C SER A 125 18.21 -6.42 -12.61
N SER A 126 18.05 -6.74 -11.31
CA SER A 126 18.97 -6.32 -10.26
C SER A 126 20.07 -7.35 -10.00
N ASP A 127 21.31 -6.89 -9.85
CA ASP A 127 22.45 -7.76 -9.48
C ASP A 127 22.42 -8.20 -8.01
N THR A 128 21.63 -7.50 -7.18
CA THR A 128 21.52 -7.74 -5.73
C THR A 128 20.32 -8.60 -5.34
N ILE A 129 19.47 -9.00 -6.29
CA ILE A 129 18.26 -9.77 -6.01
C ILE A 129 18.33 -11.12 -6.70
N ARG A 130 18.19 -12.20 -5.92
CA ARG A 130 18.02 -13.56 -6.43
C ARG A 130 16.60 -14.05 -6.13
N LEU A 131 15.86 -14.45 -7.16
CA LEU A 131 14.53 -15.03 -7.00
C LEU A 131 14.60 -16.57 -7.08
N LEU A 132 14.10 -17.24 -6.05
CA LEU A 132 13.93 -18.69 -5.95
C LEU A 132 12.45 -19.03 -6.06
N THR A 133 11.93 -19.03 -7.28
CA THR A 133 10.55 -19.42 -7.61
C THR A 133 10.42 -20.95 -7.69
N GLY A 134 9.22 -21.47 -7.48
CA GLY A 134 9.01 -22.92 -7.40
C GLY A 134 9.67 -23.57 -6.17
N SER A 135 9.93 -22.79 -5.12
CA SER A 135 10.54 -23.22 -3.86
C SER A 135 9.67 -22.82 -2.68
N GLU A 136 9.25 -23.81 -1.89
CA GLU A 136 8.40 -23.61 -0.72
C GLU A 136 9.25 -23.59 0.56
N VAL A 137 9.02 -22.63 1.44
CA VAL A 137 9.59 -22.65 2.80
C VAL A 137 8.79 -23.65 3.63
N ILE A 138 9.48 -24.66 4.17
CA ILE A 138 8.86 -25.72 4.97
C ILE A 138 9.30 -25.74 6.44
N ALA A 139 10.36 -24.99 6.79
CA ALA A 139 10.79 -24.79 8.17
C ALA A 139 11.41 -23.39 8.35
N LEU A 140 11.20 -22.83 9.54
CA LEU A 140 11.89 -21.64 10.05
C LEU A 140 12.46 -21.99 11.42
N GLU A 141 13.77 -21.84 11.60
CA GLU A 141 14.46 -22.09 12.85
C GLU A 141 15.15 -20.83 13.36
N ASN A 142 15.28 -20.74 14.69
CA ASN A 142 16.09 -19.74 15.39
C ASN A 142 15.83 -18.28 14.96
N PRO A 143 14.68 -17.67 15.32
CA PRO A 143 14.31 -16.33 14.86
C PRO A 143 15.35 -15.22 15.11
N GLU A 144 16.25 -15.37 16.09
CA GLU A 144 17.34 -14.43 16.36
C GLU A 144 18.48 -14.46 15.32
N SER A 145 18.65 -15.60 14.64
CA SER A 145 19.54 -15.78 13.50
C SER A 145 18.90 -16.80 12.57
N PRO A 146 17.93 -16.34 11.75
CA PRO A 146 16.94 -17.21 11.12
C PRO A 146 17.56 -18.09 10.04
N ARG A 147 17.15 -19.35 10.06
CA ARG A 147 17.43 -20.33 9.00
C ARG A 147 16.13 -20.86 8.42
N LEU A 148 16.07 -20.94 7.10
CA LEU A 148 14.94 -21.45 6.34
C LEU A 148 15.32 -22.75 5.65
N THR A 149 14.46 -23.76 5.76
CA THR A 149 14.52 -24.96 4.93
C THR A 149 13.57 -24.78 3.74
N LEU A 150 14.11 -24.82 2.53
CA LEU A 150 13.37 -24.72 1.28
C LEU A 150 13.23 -26.08 0.64
N ARG A 151 12.04 -26.36 0.10
CA ARG A 151 11.76 -27.53 -0.73
C ARG A 151 11.42 -27.09 -2.14
N ASN A 152 12.17 -27.56 -3.12
CA ASN A 152 11.80 -27.37 -4.53
C ASN A 152 10.50 -28.12 -4.83
N CYS A 153 9.50 -27.41 -5.34
CA CYS A 153 8.15 -27.95 -5.53
C CYS A 153 8.08 -29.04 -6.62
N LYS A 154 9.06 -29.11 -7.54
CA LYS A 154 9.09 -30.09 -8.63
C LYS A 154 9.95 -31.31 -8.30
N THR A 155 11.13 -31.08 -7.73
CA THR A 155 12.13 -32.15 -7.51
C THR A 155 12.13 -32.69 -6.09
N GLY A 156 11.50 -31.98 -5.14
CA GLY A 156 11.57 -32.30 -3.70
C GLY A 156 12.95 -32.05 -3.08
N ALA A 157 13.90 -31.48 -3.83
CA ALA A 157 15.24 -31.18 -3.32
C ALA A 157 15.16 -30.17 -2.17
N ILE A 158 15.99 -30.39 -1.14
CA ILE A 158 16.06 -29.55 0.06
C ILE A 158 17.27 -28.62 -0.03
N THR A 159 17.05 -27.35 0.29
CA THR A 159 18.06 -26.28 0.33
C THR A 159 17.96 -25.57 1.68
N GLU A 160 19.09 -25.32 2.32
CA GLU A 160 19.15 -24.54 3.56
C GLU A 160 19.55 -23.10 3.22
N LEU A 161 18.86 -22.14 3.82
CA LEU A 161 19.13 -20.72 3.63
C LEU A 161 19.29 -20.02 4.98
N SER A 162 20.44 -19.39 5.20
CA SER A 162 20.67 -18.50 6.34
C SER A 162 20.50 -17.05 5.91
N ALA A 163 19.82 -16.24 6.73
CA ALA A 163 19.68 -14.82 6.47
C ALA A 163 19.92 -14.00 7.74
N ARG A 164 20.37 -12.75 7.60
CA ARG A 164 20.39 -11.83 8.75
C ARG A 164 18.98 -11.46 9.17
N PHE A 165 18.09 -11.26 8.20
CA PHE A 165 16.67 -10.99 8.41
C PHE A 165 15.79 -11.85 7.51
N VAL A 166 14.61 -12.23 8.00
CA VAL A 166 13.55 -12.86 7.20
C VAL A 166 12.32 -11.97 7.21
N VAL A 167 11.67 -11.76 6.07
CA VAL A 167 10.39 -11.05 5.99
C VAL A 167 9.32 -11.95 5.36
N GLY A 168 8.33 -12.34 6.14
CA GLY A 168 7.14 -13.06 5.70
C GLY A 168 6.17 -12.13 4.98
N CYS A 169 6.10 -12.28 3.66
CA CYS A 169 5.15 -11.65 2.74
C CYS A 169 4.24 -12.70 2.08
N ASP A 170 4.03 -13.83 2.76
CA ASP A 170 3.47 -15.09 2.25
C ASP A 170 1.94 -15.21 2.42
N GLY A 171 1.26 -14.06 2.50
CA GLY A 171 -0.19 -13.96 2.38
C GLY A 171 -0.98 -14.28 3.67
N GLY A 172 -2.31 -14.26 3.56
CA GLY A 172 -3.22 -14.48 4.70
C GLY A 172 -3.00 -15.81 5.41
N ALA A 173 -2.63 -16.85 4.65
CA ALA A 173 -2.24 -18.16 5.16
C ALA A 173 -0.73 -18.28 5.43
N SER A 174 -0.06 -17.20 5.82
CA SER A 174 1.38 -17.14 6.12
C SER A 174 1.88 -18.33 6.96
N PHE A 175 2.83 -19.08 6.39
CA PHE A 175 3.62 -20.09 7.08
C PHE A 175 4.53 -19.42 8.12
N ILE A 176 5.17 -18.29 7.76
CA ILE A 176 6.10 -17.59 8.66
C ILE A 176 5.39 -17.15 9.95
N ARG A 177 4.21 -16.51 9.83
CA ARG A 177 3.40 -16.10 10.99
C ARG A 177 3.06 -17.29 11.89
N ARG A 178 2.57 -18.39 11.30
CA ARG A 178 2.19 -19.60 12.05
C ARG A 178 3.38 -20.26 12.74
N SER A 179 4.54 -20.32 12.08
CA SER A 179 5.77 -20.88 12.64
C SER A 179 6.28 -20.08 13.85
N LEU A 180 5.99 -18.78 13.90
CA LEU A 180 6.27 -17.92 15.05
C LEU A 180 5.18 -17.98 16.14
N GLY A 181 4.09 -18.72 15.92
CA GLY A 181 2.96 -18.80 16.86
C GLY A 181 2.17 -17.50 17.00
N ILE A 182 2.29 -16.57 16.05
CA ILE A 182 1.65 -15.26 16.10
C ILE A 182 0.17 -15.40 15.72
N LYS A 183 -0.70 -14.86 16.58
CA LYS A 183 -2.15 -14.86 16.37
C LYS A 183 -2.62 -13.59 15.67
N PHE A 184 -3.83 -13.70 15.11
CA PHE A 184 -4.59 -12.56 14.62
C PHE A 184 -5.58 -12.10 15.68
N GLU A 185 -5.63 -10.79 15.89
CA GLU A 185 -6.78 -10.08 16.43
C GLU A 185 -7.86 -10.02 15.34
N ASP A 186 -9.08 -10.42 15.67
CA ASP A 186 -10.24 -10.36 14.78
C ASP A 186 -11.08 -9.12 15.09
N LEU A 187 -11.22 -8.24 14.11
CA LEU A 187 -12.02 -7.02 14.21
C LEU A 187 -13.49 -7.25 13.85
N ILE A 188 -13.93 -8.50 13.74
CA ILE A 188 -15.32 -8.93 13.56
C ILE A 188 -15.89 -8.36 12.26
N PHE A 189 -15.37 -8.85 11.14
CA PHE A 189 -15.95 -8.67 9.82
C PHE A 189 -15.69 -9.93 9.01
N ASP A 190 -16.76 -10.59 8.58
CA ASP A 190 -16.67 -11.89 7.93
C ASP A 190 -17.77 -12.01 6.87
N GLN A 191 -17.50 -11.54 5.66
CA GLN A 191 -18.49 -11.46 4.58
C GLN A 191 -18.06 -12.25 3.35
N PRO A 192 -18.85 -13.23 2.89
CA PRO A 192 -18.59 -13.96 1.65
C PRO A 192 -19.10 -13.19 0.42
N TRP A 193 -18.25 -13.08 -0.60
CA TRP A 193 -18.55 -12.38 -1.85
C TRP A 193 -18.01 -13.14 -3.05
N LEU A 194 -18.77 -13.16 -4.13
CA LEU A 194 -18.31 -13.57 -5.46
C LEU A 194 -17.69 -12.37 -6.17
N VAL A 195 -16.44 -12.48 -6.60
CA VAL A 195 -15.77 -11.46 -7.43
C VAL A 195 -15.72 -11.97 -8.87
N VAL A 196 -16.22 -11.16 -9.81
CA VAL A 196 -16.26 -11.46 -11.24
C VAL A 196 -15.55 -10.36 -12.01
N ASP A 197 -14.42 -10.70 -12.60
CA ASP A 197 -13.65 -9.88 -13.53
C ASP A 197 -13.98 -10.29 -14.95
N VAL A 198 -14.41 -9.34 -15.79
CA VAL A 198 -14.75 -9.59 -17.20
C VAL A 198 -13.99 -8.65 -18.13
N LEU A 199 -13.71 -9.15 -19.32
CA LEU A 199 -13.21 -8.37 -20.45
C LEU A 199 -14.37 -8.11 -21.40
N LEU A 200 -14.78 -6.85 -21.52
CA LEU A 200 -15.82 -6.46 -22.46
C LEU A 200 -15.38 -6.74 -23.90
N GLY A 201 -16.32 -7.18 -24.73
CA GLY A 201 -16.16 -7.23 -26.19
C GLY A 201 -16.16 -5.83 -26.81
N ASP A 202 -16.24 -5.79 -28.14
CA ASP A 202 -16.42 -4.54 -28.86
C ASP A 202 -17.90 -4.16 -28.91
N GLY A 203 -18.22 -2.90 -28.62
CA GLY A 203 -19.59 -2.39 -28.62
C GLY A 203 -19.83 -1.29 -27.59
N ASP A 204 -21.03 -0.72 -27.63
CA ASP A 204 -21.52 0.21 -26.63
C ASP A 204 -22.29 -0.57 -25.56
N PHE A 205 -22.01 -0.30 -24.30
CA PHE A 205 -22.63 -0.95 -23.15
C PHE A 205 -23.24 0.11 -22.24
N ASP A 206 -24.47 -0.13 -21.77
CA ASP A 206 -25.13 0.72 -20.77
C ASP A 206 -24.58 0.37 -19.37
N LEU A 207 -23.36 0.83 -19.10
CA LEU A 207 -22.64 0.62 -17.85
C LEU A 207 -22.54 1.92 -17.06
N PRO A 208 -22.45 1.86 -15.71
CA PRO A 208 -22.21 3.05 -14.91
C PRO A 208 -20.94 3.81 -15.36
N GLU A 209 -21.02 5.14 -15.42
CA GLU A 209 -19.88 5.99 -15.79
C GLU A 209 -18.84 6.13 -14.65
N THR A 210 -19.15 5.66 -13.45
CA THR A 210 -18.35 5.80 -12.23
C THR A 210 -18.35 4.48 -11.46
N ASN A 211 -17.49 4.35 -10.44
CA ASN A 211 -17.52 3.17 -9.57
C ASN A 211 -18.77 3.20 -8.67
N VAL A 212 -19.49 2.08 -8.53
CA VAL A 212 -20.76 2.05 -7.78
C VAL A 212 -20.75 0.98 -6.73
N GLN A 213 -21.11 1.35 -5.51
CA GLN A 213 -21.50 0.45 -4.43
C GLN A 213 -23.03 0.45 -4.38
N PHE A 214 -23.66 -0.62 -4.87
CA PHE A 214 -25.10 -0.77 -4.87
C PHE A 214 -25.55 -1.32 -3.53
N CYS A 215 -26.17 -0.45 -2.73
CA CYS A 215 -26.66 -0.73 -1.39
C CYS A 215 -28.07 -1.32 -1.43
N ASN A 216 -28.27 -2.34 -2.28
CA ASN A 216 -29.57 -3.00 -2.49
C ASN A 216 -29.76 -4.18 -1.51
N PRO A 217 -30.79 -4.17 -0.64
CA PRO A 217 -31.01 -5.26 0.32
C PRO A 217 -31.27 -6.61 -0.33
N ALA A 218 -31.76 -6.64 -1.58
CA ALA A 218 -31.98 -7.91 -2.30
C ALA A 218 -30.67 -8.62 -2.63
N ARG A 219 -29.62 -7.84 -2.93
CA ARG A 219 -28.23 -8.30 -3.08
C ARG A 219 -27.31 -7.08 -3.20
N PRO A 220 -26.54 -6.76 -2.15
CA PRO A 220 -25.48 -5.77 -2.26
C PRO A 220 -24.43 -6.20 -3.29
N HIS A 221 -23.98 -5.24 -4.09
CA HIS A 221 -22.97 -5.51 -5.11
C HIS A 221 -22.15 -4.27 -5.46
N THR A 222 -20.97 -4.50 -6.01
CA THR A 222 -20.02 -3.48 -6.45
C THR A 222 -19.86 -3.54 -7.96
N PHE A 223 -19.72 -2.38 -8.61
CA PHE A 223 -19.20 -2.24 -9.96
C PHE A 223 -17.95 -1.37 -9.95
N VAL A 224 -16.86 -1.87 -10.54
CA VAL A 224 -15.58 -1.16 -10.65
C VAL A 224 -15.14 -1.06 -12.11
N ILE A 225 -14.74 0.15 -12.50
CA ILE A 225 -14.15 0.44 -13.81
C ILE A 225 -12.64 0.28 -13.69
N CYS A 226 -12.09 -0.74 -14.36
CA CYS A 226 -10.66 -1.01 -14.41
C CYS A 226 -10.06 -0.57 -15.76
N PRO A 227 -8.72 -0.64 -15.95
CA PRO A 227 -8.08 -0.19 -17.18
C PRO A 227 -8.58 -0.91 -18.44
N GLY A 228 -8.69 -0.14 -19.53
CA GLY A 228 -9.16 -0.64 -20.82
C GLY A 228 -10.58 -1.21 -20.75
N ARG A 229 -10.73 -2.45 -21.21
CA ARG A 229 -12.02 -3.18 -21.28
C ARG A 229 -12.32 -4.01 -20.03
N LEU A 230 -11.46 -3.99 -19.02
CA LEU A 230 -11.67 -4.73 -17.79
C LEU A 230 -12.76 -4.06 -16.95
N ARG A 231 -13.75 -4.84 -16.53
CA ARG A 231 -14.75 -4.43 -15.55
C ARG A 231 -14.85 -5.48 -14.47
N ARG A 232 -15.15 -5.03 -13.25
CA ARG A 232 -15.34 -5.93 -12.12
C ARG A 232 -16.72 -5.74 -11.51
N TRP A 233 -17.36 -6.86 -11.23
CA TRP A 233 -18.47 -6.96 -10.32
C TRP A 233 -18.06 -7.72 -9.07
N GLU A 234 -18.62 -7.31 -7.94
CA GLU A 234 -18.53 -8.07 -6.69
C GLU A 234 -19.95 -8.25 -6.19
N PHE A 235 -20.38 -9.48 -5.92
CA PHE A 235 -21.72 -9.79 -5.46
C PHE A 235 -21.64 -10.39 -4.07
N MET A 236 -22.34 -9.80 -3.11
CA MET A 236 -22.48 -10.40 -1.79
C MET A 236 -23.18 -11.75 -1.93
N MET A 237 -22.66 -12.79 -1.28
CA MET A 237 -23.36 -14.06 -1.18
C MET A 237 -24.50 -13.95 -0.17
N LEU A 238 -25.67 -14.47 -0.52
CA LEU A 238 -26.82 -14.47 0.38
C LEU A 238 -26.81 -15.70 1.29
N PRO A 239 -27.48 -15.65 2.46
CA PRO A 239 -27.65 -16.81 3.32
C PRO A 239 -28.25 -18.01 2.56
N GLY A 240 -27.59 -19.15 2.66
CA GLY A 240 -28.01 -20.39 1.99
C GLY A 240 -27.37 -20.64 0.62
N GLU A 241 -26.70 -19.67 0.02
CA GLU A 241 -25.91 -19.88 -1.20
C GLU A 241 -24.56 -20.51 -0.89
N THR A 242 -24.07 -21.33 -1.81
CA THR A 242 -22.73 -21.93 -1.74
C THR A 242 -21.78 -21.34 -2.79
N ALA A 243 -20.47 -21.42 -2.53
CA ALA A 243 -19.45 -20.98 -3.49
C ALA A 243 -19.57 -21.75 -4.81
N ASP A 244 -19.73 -23.07 -4.74
CA ASP A 244 -19.84 -23.97 -5.89
C ASP A 244 -21.05 -23.66 -6.78
N GLU A 245 -22.14 -23.15 -6.23
CA GLU A 245 -23.30 -22.70 -7.01
C GLU A 245 -23.06 -21.34 -7.68
N LEU A 246 -22.45 -20.40 -6.95
CA LEU A 246 -22.22 -19.04 -7.45
C LEU A 246 -21.10 -18.95 -8.48
N ASP A 247 -20.11 -19.83 -8.39
CA ASP A 247 -18.99 -19.89 -9.34
C ASP A 247 -19.38 -20.56 -10.68
N GLN A 248 -20.63 -21.06 -10.83
CA GLN A 248 -21.12 -21.61 -12.09
C GLN A 248 -21.32 -20.51 -13.16
N PRO A 249 -20.85 -20.70 -14.40
CA PRO A 249 -20.99 -19.71 -15.47
C PRO A 249 -22.42 -19.23 -15.71
N GLU A 250 -23.39 -20.14 -15.67
CA GLU A 250 -24.81 -19.83 -15.85
C GLU A 250 -25.30 -18.87 -14.76
N ARG A 251 -24.88 -19.10 -13.51
CA ARG A 251 -25.23 -18.25 -12.37
C ARG A 251 -24.56 -16.88 -12.46
N ILE A 252 -23.30 -16.83 -12.88
CA ILE A 252 -22.57 -15.57 -13.10
C ILE A 252 -23.27 -14.72 -14.17
N TRP A 253 -23.64 -15.32 -15.31
CA TRP A 253 -24.34 -14.59 -16.38
C TRP A 253 -25.74 -14.12 -15.96
N GLN A 254 -26.46 -14.89 -15.13
CA GLN A 254 -27.71 -14.41 -14.52
C GLN A 254 -27.49 -13.15 -13.68
N LEU A 255 -26.43 -13.11 -12.86
CA LEU A 255 -26.11 -11.94 -12.03
C LEU A 255 -25.68 -10.73 -12.88
N LEU A 256 -25.02 -10.96 -14.02
CA LEU A 256 -24.58 -9.90 -14.94
C LEU A 256 -25.67 -9.40 -15.89
N SER A 257 -26.78 -10.14 -16.04
CA SER A 257 -27.86 -9.84 -16.99
C SER A 257 -28.48 -8.44 -16.90
N PRO A 258 -28.45 -7.70 -15.77
CA PRO A 258 -28.88 -6.30 -15.76
C PRO A 258 -27.99 -5.35 -16.58
N TRP A 259 -26.77 -5.75 -16.93
CA TRP A 259 -25.79 -4.93 -17.62
C TRP A 259 -25.26 -5.53 -18.92
N LEU A 260 -25.20 -6.86 -19.00
CA LEU A 260 -24.56 -7.57 -20.10
C LEU A 260 -25.36 -8.80 -20.52
N GLU A 261 -25.51 -8.98 -21.82
CA GLU A 261 -25.99 -10.21 -22.44
C GLU A 261 -24.85 -11.23 -22.55
N GLN A 262 -25.17 -12.52 -22.54
CA GLN A 262 -24.17 -13.57 -22.71
C GLN A 262 -23.50 -13.46 -24.08
N GLY A 263 -22.16 -13.46 -24.10
CA GLY A 263 -21.36 -13.30 -25.32
C GLY A 263 -20.89 -11.86 -25.60
N GLN A 264 -21.41 -10.87 -24.87
CA GLN A 264 -20.92 -9.49 -24.93
C GLN A 264 -19.59 -9.27 -24.18
N ALA A 265 -19.19 -10.21 -23.34
CA ALA A 265 -17.94 -10.16 -22.58
C ALA A 265 -17.40 -11.58 -22.34
N GLU A 266 -16.12 -11.65 -22.00
CA GLU A 266 -15.44 -12.86 -21.54
C GLU A 266 -15.24 -12.78 -20.02
N ILE A 267 -15.60 -13.83 -19.29
CA ILE A 267 -15.26 -13.93 -17.86
C ILE A 267 -13.77 -14.29 -17.76
N TRP A 268 -12.95 -13.34 -17.28
CA TRP A 268 -11.53 -13.57 -17.07
C TRP A 268 -11.29 -14.30 -15.74
N ARG A 269 -12.01 -13.93 -14.69
CA ARG A 269 -11.97 -14.62 -13.39
C ARG A 269 -13.30 -14.52 -12.67
N SER A 270 -13.74 -15.63 -12.11
CA SER A 270 -14.69 -15.68 -11.01
C SER A 270 -14.04 -16.36 -9.81
N ALA A 271 -14.27 -15.83 -8.62
CA ALA A 271 -13.92 -16.54 -7.41
C ALA A 271 -14.69 -16.00 -6.21
N THR A 272 -15.14 -16.93 -5.39
CA THR A 272 -15.72 -16.65 -4.08
C THR A 272 -14.63 -16.42 -3.04
N TYR A 273 -14.70 -15.29 -2.34
CA TYR A 273 -13.82 -14.92 -1.23
C TYR A 273 -14.62 -14.70 0.04
N ARG A 274 -14.03 -15.08 1.17
CA ARG A 274 -14.51 -14.66 2.48
C ARG A 274 -13.60 -13.56 3.00
N PHE A 275 -14.15 -12.37 3.17
CA PHE A 275 -13.38 -11.20 3.59
C PHE A 275 -13.30 -11.14 5.10
N HIS A 276 -12.08 -11.12 5.61
CA HIS A 276 -11.79 -11.01 7.04
C HIS A 276 -11.19 -9.64 7.36
N ALA A 277 -11.41 -9.17 8.58
CA ALA A 277 -10.72 -8.02 9.15
C ALA A 277 -9.80 -8.49 10.29
N LEU A 278 -8.54 -8.79 9.96
CA LEU A 278 -7.58 -9.40 10.88
C LEU A 278 -6.32 -8.55 11.00
N VAL A 279 -5.74 -8.45 12.20
CA VAL A 279 -4.46 -7.77 12.44
C VAL A 279 -3.57 -8.61 13.36
N ALA A 280 -2.32 -8.85 12.98
CA ALA A 280 -1.42 -9.67 13.78
C ALA A 280 -1.03 -8.95 15.08
N GLU A 281 -0.95 -9.71 16.17
CA GLU A 281 -0.57 -9.21 17.49
C GLU A 281 0.90 -8.73 17.52
N SER A 282 1.78 -9.44 16.81
CA SER A 282 3.18 -9.07 16.63
C SER A 282 3.59 -9.12 15.16
N TRP A 283 4.45 -8.18 14.76
CA TRP A 283 4.95 -8.00 13.40
C TRP A 283 6.47 -8.25 13.33
N ARG A 284 7.11 -8.49 14.48
CA ARG A 284 8.55 -8.82 14.61
C ARG A 284 8.76 -9.84 15.73
N VAL A 285 9.57 -10.87 15.48
CA VAL A 285 10.14 -11.77 16.50
C VAL A 285 11.60 -12.00 16.15
N GLY A 286 12.52 -11.57 17.02
CA GLY A 286 13.95 -11.53 16.71
C GLY A 286 14.22 -10.76 15.43
N GLN A 287 14.81 -11.44 14.45
CA GLN A 287 15.13 -10.93 13.12
C GLN A 287 14.14 -11.36 12.03
N VAL A 288 12.95 -11.81 12.43
CA VAL A 288 11.86 -12.20 11.52
C VAL A 288 10.73 -11.18 11.59
N PHE A 289 10.32 -10.65 10.43
CA PHE A 289 9.27 -9.64 10.28
C PHE A 289 8.11 -10.17 9.43
N LEU A 290 6.93 -9.55 9.56
CA LEU A 290 5.76 -9.82 8.71
C LEU A 290 5.32 -8.53 7.98
N ALA A 291 4.87 -8.65 6.74
CA ALA A 291 4.35 -7.52 5.95
C ALA A 291 3.15 -7.93 5.06
N GLY A 292 2.22 -6.98 4.84
CA GLY A 292 1.02 -7.22 4.03
C GLY A 292 0.06 -8.24 4.64
N ASP A 293 -0.57 -9.06 3.80
CA ASP A 293 -1.55 -10.08 4.22
C ASP A 293 -1.03 -11.07 5.28
N ALA A 294 0.29 -11.20 5.43
CA ALA A 294 0.89 -12.00 6.49
C ALA A 294 0.63 -11.40 7.89
N CYS A 295 0.55 -10.07 8.02
CA CYS A 295 0.26 -9.35 9.26
C CYS A 295 -1.11 -8.66 9.32
N HIS A 296 -1.83 -8.49 8.21
CA HIS A 296 -3.20 -7.95 8.26
C HIS A 296 -4.05 -8.34 7.06
N MET A 297 -5.31 -8.71 7.28
CA MET A 297 -6.29 -8.94 6.21
C MET A 297 -7.37 -7.86 6.30
N THR A 298 -7.63 -7.20 5.17
CA THR A 298 -8.53 -6.04 5.12
C THR A 298 -9.74 -6.37 4.24
N PRO A 299 -10.97 -5.97 4.64
CA PRO A 299 -12.12 -5.95 3.74
C PRO A 299 -11.80 -5.20 2.43
N PRO A 300 -12.39 -5.58 1.29
CA PRO A 300 -12.00 -5.02 -0.01
C PRO A 300 -12.44 -3.55 -0.20
N PHE A 301 -13.31 -3.03 0.67
CA PHE A 301 -13.83 -1.67 0.56
C PHE A 301 -12.68 -0.65 0.66
N LEU A 302 -12.67 0.32 -0.27
CA LEU A 302 -11.58 1.27 -0.49
C LEU A 302 -10.25 0.68 -1.00
N ALA A 303 -10.22 -0.62 -1.33
CA ALA A 303 -9.07 -1.34 -1.89
C ALA A 303 -7.75 -1.03 -1.15
N GLN A 304 -7.75 -1.21 0.17
CA GLN A 304 -6.63 -0.86 1.04
C GLN A 304 -5.67 -2.01 1.37
N GLY A 305 -6.04 -3.28 1.19
CA GLY A 305 -5.18 -4.41 1.58
C GLY A 305 -3.78 -4.36 0.93
N MET A 306 -3.72 -4.36 -0.41
CA MET A 306 -2.45 -4.25 -1.13
C MET A 306 -1.73 -2.93 -0.86
N VAL A 307 -2.47 -1.82 -0.78
CA VAL A 307 -1.92 -0.49 -0.50
C VAL A 307 -1.17 -0.46 0.82
N GLN A 308 -1.81 -0.92 1.90
CA GLN A 308 -1.18 -0.97 3.21
C GLN A 308 0.00 -1.93 3.24
N GLY A 309 -0.08 -3.07 2.55
CA GLY A 309 1.06 -3.98 2.41
C GLY A 309 2.27 -3.36 1.69
N ILE A 310 2.05 -2.58 0.62
CA ILE A 310 3.14 -1.87 -0.06
C ILE A 310 3.72 -0.76 0.85
N LYS A 311 2.88 -0.06 1.61
CA LYS A 311 3.34 0.91 2.61
C LYS A 311 4.13 0.25 3.75
N ASP A 312 3.80 -0.99 4.11
CA ASP A 312 4.61 -1.78 5.05
C ASP A 312 5.99 -2.07 4.46
N ALA A 313 6.06 -2.49 3.19
CA ALA A 313 7.31 -2.72 2.49
C ALA A 313 8.17 -1.45 2.40
N ALA A 314 7.57 -0.29 2.12
CA ALA A 314 8.27 0.99 2.11
C ALA A 314 8.84 1.32 3.50
N ASN A 315 8.01 1.22 4.55
CA ASN A 315 8.40 1.52 5.91
C ASN A 315 9.49 0.59 6.45
N LEU A 316 9.36 -0.71 6.23
CA LEU A 316 10.35 -1.70 6.68
C LEU A 316 11.62 -1.67 5.83
N GLY A 317 11.48 -1.45 4.53
CA GLY A 317 12.59 -1.50 3.57
C GLY A 317 13.69 -0.50 3.88
N TRP A 318 13.35 0.77 4.13
CA TRP A 318 14.37 1.77 4.47
C TRP A 318 15.02 1.49 5.84
N LYS A 319 14.26 0.98 6.82
CA LYS A 319 14.78 0.65 8.16
C LYS A 319 15.77 -0.51 8.10
N LEU A 320 15.44 -1.56 7.37
CA LEU A 320 16.33 -2.70 7.13
C LEU A 320 17.60 -2.23 6.40
N ALA A 321 17.46 -1.44 5.32
CA ALA A 321 18.60 -0.90 4.59
C ALA A 321 19.48 -0.01 5.49
N TYR A 322 18.88 0.80 6.36
CA TYR A 322 19.59 1.66 7.31
C TYR A 322 20.43 0.83 8.30
N VAL A 323 19.82 -0.19 8.94
CA VAL A 323 20.51 -1.06 9.91
C VAL A 323 21.60 -1.90 9.24
N LEU A 324 21.35 -2.44 8.05
CA LEU A 324 22.33 -3.22 7.31
C LEU A 324 23.55 -2.38 6.89
N LYS A 325 23.37 -1.07 6.71
CA LYS A 325 24.44 -0.09 6.46
C LYS A 325 25.11 0.45 7.73
N GLY A 326 24.85 -0.16 8.89
CA GLY A 326 25.50 0.18 10.16
C GLY A 326 24.74 1.16 11.04
N GLY A 327 23.48 1.47 10.71
CA GLY A 327 22.59 2.26 11.54
C GLY A 327 22.07 1.51 12.79
N SER A 328 21.49 2.25 13.73
CA SER A 328 20.92 1.70 14.98
C SER A 328 19.73 0.75 14.74
N ASP A 329 19.73 -0.44 15.36
CA ASP A 329 18.63 -1.42 15.29
C ASP A 329 17.31 -0.88 15.87
N ARG A 330 17.38 0.16 16.71
CA ARG A 330 16.21 0.77 17.37
C ARG A 330 15.13 1.17 16.37
N VAL A 331 15.50 1.62 15.16
CA VAL A 331 14.51 2.00 14.15
C VAL A 331 13.64 0.83 13.73
N LEU A 332 14.12 -0.42 13.77
CA LEU A 332 13.32 -1.59 13.41
C LEU A 332 12.19 -1.87 14.40
N ALA A 333 12.37 -1.54 15.67
CA ALA A 333 11.31 -1.64 16.67
C ALA A 333 10.12 -0.70 16.37
N THR A 334 10.36 0.41 15.66
CA THR A 334 9.33 1.37 15.30
C THR A 334 8.40 0.86 14.19
N TYR A 335 8.77 -0.17 13.42
CA TYR A 335 7.95 -0.69 12.33
C TYR A 335 6.53 -1.06 12.79
N GLN A 336 6.41 -1.87 13.85
CA GLN A 336 5.11 -2.22 14.42
C GLN A 336 4.43 -1.01 15.08
N GLN A 337 5.19 -0.17 15.79
CA GLN A 337 4.66 1.01 16.49
C GLN A 337 4.01 2.00 15.51
N GLU A 338 4.57 2.13 14.31
CA GLU A 338 4.07 2.98 13.25
C GLU A 338 2.92 2.35 12.48
N ARG A 339 3.12 1.12 12.00
CA ARG A 339 2.23 0.51 10.98
C ARG A 339 1.00 -0.14 11.59
N ARG A 340 1.14 -0.88 12.70
CA ARG A 340 0.03 -1.66 13.26
C ARG A 340 -1.17 -0.78 13.69
N PRO A 341 -0.99 0.33 14.45
CA PRO A 341 -2.12 1.18 14.82
C PRO A 341 -2.80 1.84 13.62
N LEU A 342 -2.02 2.29 12.64
CA LEU A 342 -2.53 2.89 11.40
C LEU A 342 -3.36 1.87 10.62
N VAL A 343 -2.80 0.68 10.36
CA VAL A 343 -3.50 -0.39 9.61
C VAL A 343 -4.76 -0.83 10.34
N HIS A 344 -4.71 -0.99 11.65
CA HIS A 344 -5.90 -1.30 12.44
C HIS A 344 -7.00 -0.23 12.26
N LYS A 345 -6.65 1.06 12.30
CA LYS A 345 -7.61 2.15 12.10
C LYS A 345 -8.16 2.16 10.68
N VAL A 346 -7.31 1.95 9.66
CA VAL A 346 -7.74 1.81 8.26
C VAL A 346 -8.74 0.67 8.10
N ILE A 347 -8.42 -0.53 8.62
CA ILE A 347 -9.32 -1.68 8.57
C ILE A 347 -10.65 -1.37 9.25
N SER A 348 -10.63 -0.74 10.42
CA SER A 348 -11.84 -0.33 11.13
C SER A 348 -12.73 0.57 10.27
N ILE A 349 -12.14 1.55 9.58
CA ILE A 349 -12.87 2.45 8.66
C ILE A 349 -13.43 1.67 7.47
N THR A 350 -12.65 0.78 6.87
CA THR A 350 -13.10 -0.03 5.73
C THR A 350 -14.27 -0.95 6.11
N LYS A 351 -14.22 -1.50 7.33
CA LYS A 351 -15.26 -2.34 7.92
C LYS A 351 -16.56 -1.55 8.08
N ASP A 352 -16.50 -0.37 8.70
CA ASP A 352 -17.68 0.46 8.94
C ASP A 352 -18.35 0.88 7.62
N LEU A 353 -17.54 1.21 6.61
CA LEU A 353 -18.03 1.49 5.26
C LEU A 353 -18.64 0.27 4.59
N GLY A 354 -18.09 -0.93 4.83
CA GLY A 354 -18.63 -2.19 4.38
C GLY A 354 -20.00 -2.51 4.97
N HIS A 355 -20.21 -2.25 6.27
CA HIS A 355 -21.50 -2.46 6.93
C HIS A 355 -22.63 -1.63 6.29
N VAL A 356 -22.33 -0.40 5.84
CA VAL A 356 -23.31 0.42 5.11
C VAL A 356 -23.78 -0.28 3.83
N ILE A 357 -22.87 -0.96 3.13
CA ILE A 357 -23.15 -1.65 1.86
C ILE A 357 -23.87 -2.98 2.10
N CYS A 358 -23.37 -3.79 3.05
CA CYS A 358 -23.77 -5.18 3.26
C CYS A 358 -25.12 -5.38 3.98
N GLU A 359 -25.84 -4.31 4.35
CA GLU A 359 -27.10 -4.45 5.09
C GLU A 359 -28.21 -5.04 4.21
N LEU A 360 -28.84 -6.12 4.71
CA LEU A 360 -29.90 -6.89 4.03
C LEU A 360 -31.28 -6.66 4.65
N ASP A 361 -31.33 -6.20 5.90
CA ASP A 361 -32.59 -5.93 6.59
C ASP A 361 -33.27 -4.68 6.02
N ALA A 362 -34.48 -4.85 5.47
CA ALA A 362 -35.18 -3.80 4.76
C ALA A 362 -35.49 -2.56 5.63
N GLU A 363 -35.79 -2.73 6.91
CA GLU A 363 -36.08 -1.61 7.81
C GLU A 363 -34.80 -0.85 8.17
N LYS A 364 -33.70 -1.58 8.42
CA LYS A 364 -32.40 -0.95 8.65
C LYS A 364 -31.87 -0.23 7.41
N VAL A 365 -32.07 -0.81 6.22
CA VAL A 365 -31.75 -0.18 4.93
C VAL A 365 -32.51 1.14 4.78
N LYS A 366 -33.81 1.16 5.09
CA LYS A 366 -34.61 2.38 5.01
C LYS A 366 -34.08 3.45 5.97
N CYS A 367 -33.80 3.10 7.22
CA CYS A 367 -33.23 4.02 8.22
C CYS A 367 -31.88 4.58 7.75
N ARG A 368 -30.97 3.72 7.31
CA ARG A 368 -29.67 4.08 6.74
C ARG A 368 -29.82 5.05 5.57
N ASP A 369 -30.72 4.75 4.63
CA ASP A 369 -30.92 5.57 3.43
C ASP A 369 -31.46 6.95 3.78
N ASP A 370 -32.44 7.04 4.68
CA ASP A 370 -33.01 8.29 5.15
C ASP A 370 -31.93 9.15 5.86
N GLU A 371 -31.12 8.55 6.74
CA GLU A 371 -30.01 9.23 7.41
C GLU A 371 -28.96 9.76 6.42
N LEU A 372 -28.53 8.93 5.45
CA LEU A 372 -27.54 9.34 4.45
C LEU A 372 -28.09 10.40 3.50
N LYS A 373 -29.38 10.33 3.13
CA LYS A 373 -30.06 11.37 2.34
C LYS A 373 -30.10 12.70 3.09
N VAL A 374 -30.36 12.70 4.40
CA VAL A 374 -30.30 13.91 5.25
C VAL A 374 -28.88 14.49 5.29
N LEU A 375 -27.86 13.64 5.47
CA LEU A 375 -26.46 14.09 5.44
C LEU A 375 -26.07 14.68 4.07
N ALA A 376 -26.50 14.04 2.98
CA ALA A 376 -26.26 14.52 1.62
C ALA A 376 -26.93 15.88 1.37
N ALA A 377 -28.20 16.03 1.78
CA ALA A 377 -28.93 17.31 1.69
C ALA A 377 -28.28 18.43 2.52
N ALA A 378 -27.57 18.08 3.60
CA ALA A 378 -26.79 18.99 4.42
C ALA A 378 -25.37 19.27 3.88
N GLY A 379 -25.04 18.86 2.64
CA GLY A 379 -23.73 19.06 2.03
C GLY A 379 -22.62 18.13 2.54
N ARG A 380 -22.97 17.11 3.34
CA ARG A 380 -22.03 16.12 3.92
C ARG A 380 -22.06 14.76 3.22
N GLY A 381 -22.63 14.70 2.01
CA GLY A 381 -22.70 13.48 1.21
C GLY A 381 -21.44 13.17 0.41
N THR A 382 -20.55 14.15 0.23
CA THR A 382 -19.28 13.99 -0.50
C THR A 382 -18.12 13.93 0.47
N VAL A 383 -17.22 12.96 0.27
CA VAL A 383 -16.03 12.76 1.10
C VAL A 383 -14.80 12.60 0.20
N VAL A 384 -13.72 13.30 0.56
CA VAL A 384 -12.42 13.12 -0.10
C VAL A 384 -11.77 11.86 0.44
N ARG A 385 -11.47 10.89 -0.43
CA ARG A 385 -10.99 9.56 -0.02
C ARG A 385 -9.70 9.63 0.81
N GLN A 386 -8.79 10.52 0.44
CA GLN A 386 -7.47 10.68 1.07
C GLN A 386 -7.57 11.21 2.51
N GLU A 387 -8.65 11.91 2.87
CA GLU A 387 -8.88 12.43 4.22
C GLU A 387 -9.39 11.37 5.20
N LEU A 388 -9.73 10.17 4.71
CA LEU A 388 -10.22 9.08 5.56
C LEU A 388 -9.10 8.41 6.35
N PHE A 389 -7.86 8.46 5.87
CA PHE A 389 -6.77 7.68 6.44
C PHE A 389 -5.89 8.55 7.33
N PRO A 390 -5.67 8.16 8.60
CA PRO A 390 -4.86 8.95 9.52
C PRO A 390 -3.37 8.83 9.18
N PRO A 391 -2.56 9.84 9.57
CA PRO A 391 -1.10 9.72 9.56
C PRO A 391 -0.62 8.70 10.61
N ILE A 392 0.67 8.32 10.53
CA ILE A 392 1.31 7.63 11.66
C ILE A 392 1.45 8.60 12.85
N SER A 393 1.38 8.10 14.07
CA SER A 393 1.37 8.94 15.28
C SER A 393 2.49 8.63 16.27
N ALA A 394 3.44 7.78 15.89
CA ALA A 394 4.55 7.34 16.74
C ALA A 394 5.74 6.90 15.87
N GLY A 395 6.85 6.52 16.50
CA GLY A 395 8.05 6.02 15.81
C GLY A 395 9.02 7.14 15.43
N VAL A 396 9.68 7.00 14.29
CA VAL A 396 10.71 7.94 13.82
C VAL A 396 10.04 9.19 13.25
N ILE A 397 9.47 10.01 14.12
CA ILE A 397 8.88 11.32 13.83
C ILE A 397 9.24 12.29 14.96
N ALA A 398 9.19 13.59 14.68
CA ALA A 398 9.39 14.62 15.66
C ALA A 398 8.17 14.72 16.59
N LEU A 399 8.46 14.95 17.87
CA LEU A 399 7.45 15.25 18.87
C LEU A 399 7.56 16.73 19.29
N ASP A 400 6.44 17.30 19.69
CA ASP A 400 6.38 18.61 20.34
C ASP A 400 6.77 18.51 21.83
N ALA A 401 6.78 19.65 22.52
CA ALA A 401 7.13 19.72 23.94
C ALA A 401 6.16 18.95 24.86
N ALA A 402 4.95 18.64 24.39
CA ALA A 402 3.97 17.84 25.12
C ALA A 402 4.11 16.34 24.83
N GLY A 403 5.03 15.94 23.95
CA GLY A 403 5.23 14.55 23.53
C GLY A 403 4.22 14.06 22.50
N ALA A 404 3.43 14.96 21.89
CA ALA A 404 2.54 14.64 20.78
C ALA A 404 3.30 14.78 19.44
N PRO A 405 2.83 14.17 18.34
CA PRO A 405 3.40 14.40 17.01
C PRO A 405 3.47 15.90 16.68
N ALA A 406 4.63 16.38 16.24
CA ALA A 406 4.82 17.76 15.81
C ALA A 406 3.93 18.09 14.58
N PRO A 407 3.71 19.37 14.24
CA PRO A 407 2.90 19.76 13.09
C PRO A 407 3.31 19.04 11.80
N GLY A 408 2.33 18.42 11.12
CA GLY A 408 2.51 17.62 9.91
C GLY A 408 3.23 16.29 10.09
N ALA A 409 3.80 16.00 11.27
CA ALA A 409 4.55 14.77 11.51
C ALA A 409 3.68 13.53 11.32
N GLY A 410 4.21 12.57 10.56
CA GLY A 410 3.52 11.32 10.22
C GLY A 410 2.64 11.37 8.97
N GLU A 411 2.40 12.55 8.39
CA GLU A 411 1.72 12.68 7.09
C GLU A 411 2.65 12.32 5.92
N ALA A 412 2.09 12.07 4.73
CA ALA A 412 2.88 12.02 3.50
C ALA A 412 3.45 13.41 3.15
N SER A 413 4.76 13.51 2.98
CA SER A 413 5.43 14.75 2.59
C SER A 413 5.02 15.16 1.18
N PRO A 414 4.77 16.45 0.86
CA PRO A 414 4.47 16.84 -0.51
C PRO A 414 5.59 16.47 -1.49
N GLN A 415 5.20 16.14 -2.73
CA GLN A 415 6.12 15.93 -3.85
C GLN A 415 5.71 16.89 -4.97
N PRO A 416 6.28 18.10 -5.02
CA PRO A 416 6.05 19.00 -6.12
C PRO A 416 6.82 18.58 -7.39
N TRP A 417 6.38 19.10 -8.52
CA TRP A 417 7.21 19.17 -9.72
C TRP A 417 8.26 20.27 -9.54
N VAL A 418 9.50 19.94 -9.90
CA VAL A 418 10.66 20.83 -9.76
C VAL A 418 11.43 20.94 -11.06
N LEU A 419 12.07 22.08 -11.29
CA LEU A 419 12.94 22.31 -12.44
C LEU A 419 14.41 22.06 -12.07
N VAL A 420 15.00 21.02 -12.67
CA VAL A 420 16.43 20.69 -12.51
C VAL A 420 17.11 20.79 -13.86
N ALA A 421 18.04 21.74 -14.01
CA ALA A 421 18.75 22.01 -15.26
C ALA A 421 17.78 22.18 -16.47
N GLY A 422 16.62 22.80 -16.25
CA GLY A 422 15.59 23.03 -17.28
C GLY A 422 14.65 21.84 -17.53
N ASN A 423 14.85 20.69 -16.88
CA ASN A 423 13.94 19.55 -16.98
C ASN A 423 12.95 19.55 -15.82
N ARG A 424 11.68 19.32 -16.13
CA ARG A 424 10.62 19.12 -15.15
C ARG A 424 10.68 17.68 -14.63
N VAL A 425 11.01 17.51 -13.36
CA VAL A 425 11.10 16.20 -12.68
C VAL A 425 10.28 16.24 -11.39
N ARG A 426 9.92 15.09 -10.86
CA ARG A 426 9.27 15.04 -9.55
C ARG A 426 10.33 15.16 -8.46
N LEU A 427 10.00 15.78 -7.33
CA LEU A 427 10.97 16.00 -6.25
C LEU A 427 11.65 14.70 -5.78
N ASP A 428 10.95 13.56 -5.75
CA ASP A 428 11.59 12.33 -5.26
C ASP A 428 12.57 11.71 -6.24
N ASP A 429 12.58 12.13 -7.50
CA ASP A 429 13.64 11.78 -8.45
C ASP A 429 14.97 12.47 -8.07
N VAL A 430 14.90 13.53 -7.25
CA VAL A 430 16.04 14.26 -6.71
C VAL A 430 16.44 13.74 -5.32
N THR A 431 15.46 13.51 -4.43
CA THR A 431 15.74 13.11 -3.03
C THR A 431 15.96 11.61 -2.85
N GLY A 432 15.33 10.77 -3.68
CA GLY A 432 15.40 9.31 -3.58
C GLY A 432 14.87 8.76 -2.25
N TRP A 433 15.44 7.65 -1.77
CA TRP A 433 15.11 7.02 -0.49
C TRP A 433 15.94 7.59 0.68
N ASN A 434 16.19 8.89 0.72
CA ASN A 434 16.99 9.53 1.77
C ASN A 434 16.12 10.35 2.72
N PHE A 435 16.64 10.65 3.90
CA PHE A 435 16.11 11.78 4.66
C PHE A 435 16.31 13.05 3.83
N ALA A 436 15.29 13.90 3.76
CA ALA A 436 15.33 15.12 2.95
C ALA A 436 14.87 16.32 3.76
N LEU A 437 15.68 17.38 3.80
CA LEU A 437 15.32 18.67 4.36
C LEU A 437 14.96 19.61 3.22
N LEU A 438 13.68 19.93 3.11
CA LEU A 438 13.13 20.83 2.11
C LEU A 438 12.88 22.19 2.75
N THR A 439 13.31 23.28 2.12
CA THR A 439 13.07 24.65 2.62
C THR A 439 12.47 25.56 1.57
N CYS A 440 11.49 26.39 1.96
CA CYS A 440 10.88 27.40 1.10
C CYS A 440 11.17 28.79 1.66
N ASP A 441 11.98 29.57 0.92
CA ASP A 441 12.39 30.93 1.28
C ASP A 441 13.11 31.06 2.64
N LEU A 442 13.60 29.95 3.20
CA LEU A 442 14.31 29.91 4.48
C LEU A 442 15.81 29.73 4.28
N ALA A 443 16.60 30.66 4.81
CA ALA A 443 18.05 30.51 4.87
C ALA A 443 18.43 29.64 6.08
N ILE A 444 19.10 28.52 5.82
CA ILE A 444 19.66 27.64 6.86
C ILE A 444 21.10 28.03 7.18
N SER A 445 21.44 28.09 8.47
CA SER A 445 22.80 28.36 8.96
C SER A 445 23.82 27.30 8.54
N GLN A 446 25.11 27.65 8.55
CA GLN A 446 26.17 26.70 8.19
C GLN A 446 26.22 25.51 9.17
N ASP A 447 25.95 25.74 10.46
CA ASP A 447 25.89 24.67 11.46
C ASP A 447 24.83 23.63 11.09
N ASN A 448 23.59 24.04 10.84
CA ASN A 448 22.52 23.13 10.44
C ASN A 448 22.80 22.41 9.12
N ARG A 449 23.49 23.06 8.16
CA ARG A 449 23.94 22.40 6.92
C ARG A 449 24.95 21.29 7.19
N ASP A 450 25.95 21.56 8.04
CA ASP A 450 26.98 20.60 8.41
C ASP A 450 26.38 19.43 9.20
N ARG A 451 25.42 19.72 10.09
CA ARG A 451 24.65 18.72 10.82
C ARG A 451 23.81 17.84 9.90
N ALA A 452 23.02 18.43 9.00
CA ALA A 452 22.24 17.69 8.00
C ALA A 452 23.14 16.78 7.16
N LYS A 453 24.29 17.28 6.70
CA LYS A 453 25.29 16.48 5.98
C LYS A 453 25.83 15.32 6.82
N SER A 454 26.13 15.55 8.10
CA SER A 454 26.61 14.49 9.01
C SER A 454 25.59 13.37 9.27
N LEU A 455 24.30 13.70 9.08
CA LEU A 455 23.17 12.77 9.21
C LEU A 455 22.75 12.18 7.86
N ASN A 456 23.49 12.45 6.78
CA ASN A 456 23.16 12.07 5.39
C ASN A 456 21.77 12.55 4.94
N VAL A 457 21.37 13.74 5.40
CA VAL A 457 20.12 14.39 4.97
C VAL A 457 20.38 15.15 3.67
N VAL A 458 19.60 14.87 2.64
CA VAL A 458 19.60 15.59 1.36
C VAL A 458 18.97 16.96 1.58
N LEU A 459 19.70 18.03 1.30
CA LEU A 459 19.21 19.39 1.43
C LEU A 459 18.67 19.90 0.08
N CYS A 460 17.38 20.25 0.04
CA CYS A 460 16.73 20.87 -1.10
C CYS A 460 16.19 22.25 -0.69
N GLU A 461 16.76 23.29 -1.28
CA GLU A 461 16.37 24.66 -0.96
C GLU A 461 15.61 25.27 -2.14
N PHE A 462 14.42 25.78 -1.88
CA PHE A 462 13.55 26.42 -2.85
C PHE A 462 13.61 27.94 -2.70
N GLY A 463 13.63 28.65 -3.82
CA GLY A 463 13.64 30.11 -3.88
C GLY A 463 14.40 30.67 -5.08
N GLU A 464 14.59 31.99 -5.08
CA GLU A 464 15.30 32.70 -6.15
C GLU A 464 16.76 32.20 -6.25
N HIS A 465 17.15 31.77 -7.46
CA HIS A 465 18.45 31.13 -7.76
C HIS A 465 18.71 29.73 -7.15
N ARG A 466 17.66 29.03 -6.68
CA ARG A 466 17.77 27.66 -6.15
C ARG A 466 16.83 26.70 -6.93
N LEU A 467 16.37 25.63 -6.29
CA LEU A 467 15.34 24.77 -6.89
C LEU A 467 14.05 25.60 -7.07
N GLN A 468 13.45 25.49 -8.25
CA GLN A 468 12.18 26.12 -8.55
C GLN A 468 11.09 25.07 -8.50
N GLU A 469 10.08 25.35 -7.70
CA GLU A 469 8.82 24.62 -7.70
C GLU A 469 7.92 25.17 -8.82
N ASP A 470 7.22 24.27 -9.51
CA ASP A 470 6.37 24.62 -10.65
C ASP A 470 4.93 25.01 -10.24
N GLU A 471 4.38 24.39 -9.19
CA GLU A 471 2.93 24.44 -8.88
C GLU A 471 2.60 24.98 -7.47
N GLY A 472 3.59 25.37 -6.65
CA GLY A 472 3.39 25.93 -5.30
C GLY A 472 2.87 24.98 -4.22
N VAL A 473 2.67 23.70 -4.55
CA VAL A 473 2.21 22.60 -3.68
C VAL A 473 2.95 22.53 -2.33
N LEU A 474 4.28 22.56 -2.32
CA LEU A 474 5.08 22.46 -1.11
C LEU A 474 5.01 23.76 -0.29
N GLN A 475 5.15 24.92 -0.95
CA GLN A 475 5.10 26.22 -0.30
C GLN A 475 3.74 26.46 0.39
N GLU A 476 2.63 26.19 -0.31
CA GLU A 476 1.27 26.33 0.24
C GLU A 476 1.01 25.36 1.39
N TRP A 477 1.45 24.10 1.26
CA TRP A 477 1.30 23.12 2.32
C TRP A 477 2.10 23.51 3.57
N LEU A 478 3.36 23.94 3.42
CA LEU A 478 4.17 24.44 4.54
C LEU A 478 3.52 25.65 5.22
N ALA A 479 3.03 26.62 4.43
CA ALA A 479 2.35 27.79 4.95
C ALA A 479 1.08 27.43 5.74
N SER A 480 0.33 26.40 5.31
CA SER A 480 -0.86 25.91 6.02
C SER A 480 -0.56 25.35 7.42
N LEU A 481 0.69 24.92 7.65
CA LEU A 481 1.19 24.42 8.93
C LEU A 481 2.01 25.47 9.71
N GLY A 482 2.10 26.71 9.21
CA GLY A 482 2.95 27.76 9.78
C GLY A 482 4.44 27.47 9.64
N GLY A 483 4.82 26.60 8.71
CA GLY A 483 6.19 26.16 8.45
C GLY A 483 6.85 26.83 7.25
N ARG A 484 8.17 26.70 7.19
CA ARG A 484 9.02 27.09 6.04
C ARG A 484 10.05 26.03 5.68
N ALA A 485 10.14 24.97 6.48
CA ALA A 485 10.97 23.81 6.22
C ALA A 485 10.24 22.53 6.65
N VAL A 486 10.51 21.43 5.95
CA VAL A 486 10.07 20.09 6.33
C VAL A 486 11.23 19.12 6.24
N LEU A 487 11.38 18.30 7.28
CA LEU A 487 12.24 17.13 7.25
C LEU A 487 11.37 15.92 6.92
N ALA A 488 11.68 15.24 5.82
CA ALA A 488 11.02 14.02 5.37
C ALA A 488 11.93 12.80 5.57
N ARG A 489 11.33 11.66 5.84
CA ARG A 489 11.98 10.36 5.98
C ARG A 489 12.22 9.71 4.60
N PRO A 490 13.06 8.66 4.54
CA PRO A 490 13.24 7.83 3.35
C PRO A 490 11.97 7.25 2.73
N ASP A 491 10.94 6.95 3.52
CA ASP A 491 9.62 6.49 3.07
C ASP A 491 8.64 7.63 2.77
N HIS A 492 9.16 8.85 2.65
CA HIS A 492 8.44 10.08 2.35
C HIS A 492 7.37 10.49 3.36
N VAL A 493 7.47 9.97 4.58
CA VAL A 493 6.68 10.44 5.70
C VAL A 493 7.35 11.67 6.29
N VAL A 494 6.58 12.68 6.63
CA VAL A 494 7.05 13.88 7.33
C VAL A 494 7.58 13.48 8.69
N PHE A 495 8.85 13.75 8.94
CA PHE A 495 9.44 13.69 10.27
C PHE A 495 8.92 14.87 11.12
N GLY A 496 8.99 16.09 10.57
CA GLY A 496 8.43 17.28 11.21
C GLY A 496 8.60 18.54 10.37
N VAL A 497 7.90 19.61 10.76
CA VAL A 497 7.90 20.92 10.11
C VAL A 497 8.53 21.97 11.03
N ALA A 498 9.28 22.91 10.46
CA ALA A 498 9.92 24.01 11.17
C ALA A 498 9.58 25.35 10.51
N ALA A 499 9.36 26.38 11.32
CA ALA A 499 9.09 27.75 10.87
C ALA A 499 10.37 28.55 10.56
N ASP A 500 11.47 28.21 11.22
CA ASP A 500 12.76 28.92 11.15
C ASP A 500 13.96 27.97 11.31
N ASP A 501 15.17 28.53 11.23
CA ASP A 501 16.43 27.78 11.33
C ASP A 501 16.65 27.14 12.72
N ASN A 502 16.11 27.74 13.79
CA ASN A 502 16.19 27.13 15.12
C ASN A 502 15.31 25.87 15.18
N GLY A 503 14.10 25.93 14.60
CA GLY A 503 13.23 24.78 14.44
C GLY A 503 13.87 23.67 13.59
N VAL A 504 14.60 24.03 12.53
CA VAL A 504 15.39 23.07 11.74
C VAL A 504 16.42 22.37 12.63
N GLY A 505 17.17 23.13 13.44
CA GLY A 505 18.14 22.57 14.38
C GLY A 505 17.51 21.57 15.36
N ALA A 506 16.34 21.91 15.91
CA ALA A 506 15.59 21.02 16.80
C ALA A 506 15.09 19.74 16.11
N LEU A 507 14.68 19.82 14.84
CA LEU A 507 14.32 18.62 14.06
C LEU A 507 15.55 17.73 13.82
N LEU A 508 16.71 18.32 13.53
CA LEU A 508 17.96 17.57 13.36
C LEU A 508 18.44 16.93 14.67
N ASP A 509 18.27 17.59 15.82
CA ASP A 509 18.53 17.02 17.15
C ASP A 509 17.68 15.76 17.40
N GLN A 510 16.38 15.86 17.15
CA GLN A 510 15.46 14.73 17.32
C GLN A 510 15.76 13.60 16.33
N LEU A 511 16.10 13.91 15.08
CA LEU A 511 16.49 12.90 14.09
C LEU A 511 17.76 12.18 14.54
N GLU A 512 18.78 12.92 14.98
CA GLU A 512 20.04 12.35 15.46
C GLU A 512 19.82 11.36 16.61
N ALA A 513 18.94 11.70 17.57
CA ALA A 513 18.55 10.84 18.67
C ALA A 513 17.82 9.54 18.23
N TRP A 514 17.23 9.53 17.04
CA TRP A 514 16.62 8.31 16.48
C TRP A 514 17.62 7.43 15.75
N ILE A 515 18.59 8.03 15.07
CA ILE A 515 19.41 7.30 14.09
C ILE A 515 20.81 6.95 14.60
N LYS A 516 21.44 7.78 15.45
CA LYS A 516 22.80 7.52 15.97
C LYS A 516 22.85 6.76 17.29
N THR A 517 21.79 6.83 18.10
CA THR A 517 21.66 6.13 19.40
C THR A 517 20.86 4.84 19.28
#